data_AF-A0A7S0X0U3-F1
#
_entry.id   AF-A0A7S0X0U3-F1
#
_cell.length_a   1.000
_cell.length_b   1.000
_cell.length_c   1.000
_cell.angle_alpha   90.00
_cell.angle_beta   90.00
_cell.angle_gamma   90.00
#
_symmetry.space_group_name_H-M   'P 1'
#
loop_
_entity.id
_entity.type
_entity.pdbx_description
1 polymer ?
#
loop_
_entity_poly.entity_id
_entity_poly.type
_entity_poly.pdbx_seq_one_letter_code
_entity_poly.pdbx_strand_id
1 'polypeptide(L)'
;LAIISSHLLVDIRVCTASPKWHSALSRMATTGMLLLLSMVVLAGHASAQIRGLDPAKADKYPKGSGSFTCLDGSKTIPADRVNDNYCDCPGDGSDEPGTSACYHGTFWCRNRGFEPQTISSSFVDDGVCDCCDGSDELTDCPNTCLEKSAHERQAIRDKVASYERALGMKAHAEGEAAALQQSWQQRHQTIYSEIDTKEAEVKQLEAEKARLDAEAEVEKAKQAAEEEEKRKQQEAEQAAAQQQQEQAAGDQAGQADQAAEDAPAEHEETPEERGRRIASQWTHDPESAGVPASDVEGEEPVGEYQPEDEIQHDEHIDDHHVHDHYPTWTPPPP
;
A
#
# COMPACT_ATOMS: atom_id res chain seq x y z
N LEU A 1 -31.33 -6.54 -81.49
CA LEU A 1 -30.75 -7.67 -82.26
C LEU A 1 -29.86 -8.41 -81.28
N ALA A 2 -30.19 -9.57 -80.70
CA ALA A 2 -30.84 -10.78 -81.25
C ALA A 2 -29.93 -11.46 -82.32
N ILE A 3 -29.67 -12.79 -82.31
CA ILE A 3 -30.40 -13.86 -81.60
C ILE A 3 -29.56 -15.19 -81.46
N ILE A 4 -29.63 -15.86 -80.28
CA ILE A 4 -29.70 -17.33 -80.01
C ILE A 4 -28.54 -18.36 -80.29
N SER A 5 -28.30 -19.24 -79.29
CA SER A 5 -27.80 -20.65 -79.29
C SER A 5 -26.39 -21.07 -79.80
N SER A 6 -25.82 -22.24 -79.45
CA SER A 6 -26.00 -23.18 -78.30
C SER A 6 -24.89 -24.27 -78.27
N HIS A 7 -24.65 -24.84 -77.07
CA HIS A 7 -24.06 -26.18 -76.76
C HIS A 7 -22.85 -26.74 -77.55
N LEU A 8 -21.78 -27.07 -76.81
CA LEU A 8 -21.49 -28.47 -76.46
C LEU A 8 -20.61 -28.56 -75.19
N LEU A 9 -20.85 -29.58 -74.35
CA LEU A 9 -19.92 -29.95 -73.27
C LEU A 9 -19.16 -31.22 -73.67
N VAL A 10 -17.90 -31.35 -73.23
CA VAL A 10 -17.14 -32.60 -73.24
C VAL A 10 -16.44 -32.75 -71.89
N ASP A 11 -16.95 -33.64 -71.03
CA ASP A 11 -16.32 -34.00 -69.77
C ASP A 11 -15.08 -34.88 -69.98
N ILE A 12 -13.89 -34.34 -69.75
CA ILE A 12 -12.65 -35.13 -69.68
C ILE A 12 -12.27 -35.31 -68.22
N ARG A 13 -12.62 -36.46 -67.65
CA ARG A 13 -12.17 -36.87 -66.31
C ARG A 13 -10.67 -37.22 -66.34
N VAL A 14 -9.83 -36.26 -65.98
CA VAL A 14 -8.41 -36.50 -65.69
C VAL A 14 -8.28 -37.14 -64.31
N CYS A 15 -7.76 -38.36 -64.25
CA CYS A 15 -7.45 -39.03 -62.97
C CYS A 15 -6.24 -38.37 -62.29
N THR A 16 -6.46 -37.70 -61.16
CA THR A 16 -5.37 -37.14 -60.34
C THR A 16 -4.72 -38.22 -59.47
N ALA A 17 -3.43 -38.46 -59.68
CA ALA A 17 -2.64 -39.36 -58.83
C ALA A 17 -2.19 -38.66 -57.53
N SER A 18 -2.26 -39.37 -56.40
CA SER A 18 -2.10 -38.79 -55.05
C SER A 18 -0.66 -38.43 -54.67
N PRO A 19 -0.35 -37.16 -54.33
CA PRO A 19 0.99 -36.72 -53.93
C PRO A 19 1.29 -37.06 -52.46
N LYS A 20 1.64 -38.33 -52.17
CA LYS A 20 1.98 -38.79 -50.79
C LYS A 20 3.33 -39.48 -50.62
N TRP A 21 4.09 -39.72 -51.69
CA TRP A 21 5.31 -40.56 -51.63
C TRP A 21 6.63 -39.79 -51.57
N HIS A 22 6.73 -38.59 -52.17
CA HIS A 22 7.99 -37.82 -52.21
C HIS A 22 8.41 -37.22 -50.85
N SER A 23 7.47 -36.99 -49.94
CA SER A 23 7.72 -36.38 -48.63
C SER A 23 8.35 -37.33 -47.61
N ALA A 24 8.27 -38.66 -47.82
CA ALA A 24 8.85 -39.65 -46.91
C ALA A 24 10.38 -39.77 -47.10
N LEU A 25 10.83 -39.94 -48.35
CA LEU A 25 12.26 -40.14 -48.68
C LEU A 25 13.14 -38.95 -48.26
N SER A 26 12.65 -37.72 -48.49
CA SER A 26 13.35 -36.49 -48.09
C SER A 26 13.57 -36.38 -46.57
N ARG A 27 12.65 -36.93 -45.76
CA ARG A 27 12.75 -36.94 -44.28
C ARG A 27 13.68 -38.01 -43.72
N MET A 28 14.00 -39.05 -44.50
CA MET A 28 14.95 -40.09 -44.08
C MET A 28 16.41 -39.68 -44.34
N ALA A 29 16.66 -38.95 -45.43
CA ALA A 29 18.01 -38.46 -45.75
C ALA A 29 18.51 -37.41 -44.73
N THR A 30 17.66 -36.47 -44.32
CA THR A 30 18.03 -35.39 -43.39
C THR A 30 18.26 -35.88 -41.97
N THR A 31 17.44 -36.83 -41.48
CA THR A 31 17.63 -37.43 -40.14
C THR A 31 18.89 -38.30 -40.08
N GLY A 32 19.19 -39.06 -41.14
CA GLY A 32 20.45 -39.81 -41.26
C GLY A 32 21.69 -38.90 -41.23
N MET A 33 21.66 -37.78 -41.96
CA MET A 33 22.76 -36.81 -41.98
C MET A 33 22.97 -36.11 -40.62
N LEU A 34 21.88 -35.78 -39.91
CA LEU A 34 21.93 -35.23 -38.55
C LEU A 34 22.49 -36.24 -37.53
N LEU A 35 22.14 -37.52 -37.63
CA LEU A 35 22.69 -38.59 -36.77
C LEU A 35 24.18 -38.80 -37.02
N LEU A 36 24.64 -38.75 -38.27
CA LEU A 36 26.07 -38.85 -38.60
C LEU A 36 26.86 -37.63 -38.10
N LEU A 37 26.33 -36.42 -38.26
CA LEU A 37 26.94 -35.20 -37.69
C LEU A 37 27.03 -35.27 -36.15
N SER A 38 26.00 -35.80 -35.49
CA SER A 38 26.01 -36.04 -34.04
C SER A 38 27.14 -36.99 -33.62
N MET A 39 27.32 -38.13 -34.32
CA MET A 39 28.42 -39.06 -34.01
C MET A 39 29.81 -38.47 -34.22
N VAL A 40 30.00 -37.57 -35.20
CA VAL A 40 31.30 -36.88 -35.41
C VAL A 40 31.63 -35.92 -34.26
N VAL A 41 30.63 -35.29 -33.65
CA VAL A 41 30.83 -34.39 -32.48
C VAL A 41 31.15 -35.17 -31.20
N LEU A 42 30.71 -36.44 -31.08
CA LEU A 42 31.08 -37.30 -29.95
C LEU A 42 32.55 -37.77 -29.96
N ALA A 43 33.31 -37.52 -31.04
CA ALA A 43 34.77 -37.67 -31.06
C ALA A 43 35.49 -36.50 -30.34
N GLY A 44 34.95 -36.08 -29.20
CA GLY A 44 35.57 -35.10 -28.31
C GLY A 44 36.94 -35.61 -27.89
N HIS A 45 37.97 -34.81 -28.15
CA HIS A 45 39.35 -35.23 -27.89
C HIS A 45 39.54 -35.50 -26.39
N ALA A 46 39.86 -36.74 -26.04
CA ALA A 46 40.36 -37.11 -24.73
C ALA A 46 41.80 -36.58 -24.57
N SER A 47 41.94 -35.26 -24.50
CA SER A 47 43.16 -34.60 -24.05
C SER A 47 43.52 -35.19 -22.70
N ALA A 48 44.71 -35.80 -22.59
CA ALA A 48 45.22 -36.28 -21.32
C ALA A 48 45.21 -35.11 -20.33
N GLN A 49 44.38 -35.20 -19.30
CA GLN A 49 44.03 -34.08 -18.45
C GLN A 49 44.87 -34.15 -17.19
N ILE A 50 45.75 -33.17 -17.00
CA ILE A 50 46.62 -33.07 -15.84
C ILE A 50 45.76 -33.00 -14.55
N ARG A 51 46.09 -33.81 -13.55
CA ARG A 51 45.42 -33.83 -12.23
C ARG A 51 45.51 -32.45 -11.59
N GLY A 52 44.43 -32.00 -10.96
CA GLY A 52 44.34 -30.70 -10.28
C GLY A 52 44.50 -29.47 -11.19
N LEU A 53 44.62 -29.62 -12.51
CA LEU A 53 44.76 -28.48 -13.42
C LEU A 53 43.40 -27.83 -13.73
N ASP A 54 43.31 -26.54 -13.40
CA ASP A 54 42.27 -25.60 -13.84
C ASP A 54 42.13 -25.62 -15.38
N PRO A 55 40.93 -25.91 -15.94
CA PRO A 55 40.66 -25.84 -17.37
C PRO A 55 41.11 -24.55 -18.06
N ALA A 56 40.99 -23.39 -17.40
CA ALA A 56 41.35 -22.10 -17.96
C ALA A 56 42.87 -21.92 -18.15
N LYS A 57 43.69 -22.72 -17.46
CA LYS A 57 45.15 -22.73 -17.60
C LYS A 57 45.64 -23.75 -18.62
N ALA A 58 44.80 -24.69 -19.08
CA ALA A 58 45.21 -25.90 -19.81
C ALA A 58 46.01 -25.67 -21.11
N ASP A 59 45.80 -24.55 -21.82
CA ASP A 59 46.58 -24.22 -23.02
C ASP A 59 48.02 -23.73 -22.74
N LYS A 60 48.36 -23.44 -21.49
CA LYS A 60 49.73 -23.08 -21.06
C LYS A 60 50.60 -24.30 -20.70
N TYR A 61 50.01 -25.49 -20.60
CA TYR A 61 50.67 -26.71 -20.15
C TYR A 61 51.07 -27.63 -21.30
N PRO A 62 52.12 -28.45 -21.14
CA PRO A 62 52.55 -29.38 -22.18
C PRO A 62 51.49 -30.45 -22.45
N LYS A 63 51.18 -30.68 -23.73
CA LYS A 63 50.19 -31.68 -24.19
C LYS A 63 50.84 -33.01 -24.59
N GLY A 64 51.98 -33.33 -23.97
CA GLY A 64 52.88 -34.42 -24.34
C GLY A 64 54.34 -34.09 -23.96
N SER A 65 55.30 -34.73 -24.60
CA SER A 65 56.73 -34.44 -24.41
C SER A 65 57.12 -33.05 -24.93
N GLY A 66 58.08 -32.41 -24.25
CA GLY A 66 58.53 -31.05 -24.57
C GLY A 66 59.16 -30.38 -23.34
N SER A 67 58.93 -29.08 -23.21
CA SER A 67 59.30 -28.28 -22.04
C SER A 67 58.11 -27.48 -21.52
N PHE A 68 57.99 -27.35 -20.21
CA PHE A 68 57.10 -26.42 -19.54
C PHE A 68 57.90 -25.19 -19.07
N THR A 69 57.30 -24.01 -19.05
CA THR A 69 57.86 -22.81 -18.43
C THR A 69 56.92 -22.39 -17.33
N CYS A 70 57.43 -22.13 -16.13
CA CYS A 70 56.66 -21.65 -14.99
C CYS A 70 55.81 -20.44 -15.41
N LEU A 71 54.61 -20.28 -14.87
CA LEU A 71 53.66 -19.25 -15.30
C LEU A 71 54.11 -17.83 -14.91
N ASP A 72 54.97 -17.71 -13.90
CA ASP A 72 55.74 -16.51 -13.53
C ASP A 72 56.91 -16.19 -14.48
N GLY A 73 57.28 -17.11 -15.37
CA GLY A 73 58.39 -17.00 -16.31
C GLY A 73 59.79 -17.23 -15.71
N SER A 74 59.90 -17.66 -14.46
CA SER A 74 61.16 -17.78 -13.72
C SER A 74 62.13 -18.83 -14.28
N LYS A 75 61.59 -19.93 -14.82
CA LYS A 75 62.37 -21.13 -15.20
C LYS A 75 61.64 -21.94 -16.28
N THR A 76 62.41 -22.64 -17.10
CA THR A 76 61.91 -23.65 -18.06
C THR A 76 62.44 -25.03 -17.64
N ILE A 77 61.55 -26.01 -17.58
CA ILE A 77 61.80 -27.39 -17.16
C ILE A 77 61.32 -28.39 -18.23
N PRO A 78 61.83 -29.63 -18.24
CA PRO A 78 61.26 -30.71 -19.04
C PRO A 78 59.76 -30.94 -18.74
N ALA A 79 58.97 -31.34 -19.73
CA ALA A 79 57.52 -31.56 -19.54
C ALA A 79 57.18 -32.74 -18.59
N ASP A 80 58.13 -33.65 -18.37
CA ASP A 80 58.07 -34.74 -17.39
C ASP A 80 58.35 -34.30 -15.94
N ARG A 81 58.63 -33.00 -15.72
CA ARG A 81 58.68 -32.33 -14.39
C ARG A 81 57.38 -31.64 -13.99
N VAL A 82 56.25 -32.06 -14.57
CA VAL A 82 54.92 -31.52 -14.25
C VAL A 82 54.11 -32.61 -13.55
N ASN A 83 53.76 -32.39 -12.28
CA ASN A 83 53.31 -33.41 -11.33
C ASN A 83 54.33 -34.54 -11.13
N ASP A 84 55.60 -34.21 -10.92
CA ASP A 84 56.65 -35.18 -10.56
C ASP A 84 56.89 -35.29 -9.03
N ASN A 85 56.13 -34.52 -8.25
CA ASN A 85 56.17 -34.44 -6.79
C ASN A 85 57.43 -33.73 -6.24
N TYR A 86 58.06 -32.86 -7.04
CA TYR A 86 59.14 -31.97 -6.61
C TYR A 86 58.89 -30.53 -7.09
N CYS A 87 59.03 -29.54 -6.19
CA CYS A 87 58.78 -28.15 -6.55
C CYS A 87 59.95 -27.50 -7.29
N ASP A 88 59.88 -27.54 -8.62
CA ASP A 88 60.80 -26.94 -9.56
C ASP A 88 60.45 -25.45 -9.87
N CYS A 89 59.19 -25.00 -9.73
CA CYS A 89 58.70 -23.62 -9.89
C CYS A 89 58.30 -22.95 -8.53
N PRO A 90 59.26 -22.61 -7.64
CA PRO A 90 58.95 -22.17 -6.27
C PRO A 90 58.25 -20.80 -6.15
N GLY A 91 58.17 -20.00 -7.23
CA GLY A 91 57.51 -18.70 -7.22
C GLY A 91 55.98 -18.75 -7.34
N ASP A 92 55.45 -19.76 -8.04
CA ASP A 92 54.02 -19.87 -8.37
C ASP A 92 53.44 -21.30 -8.22
N GLY A 93 54.26 -22.30 -7.94
CA GLY A 93 53.86 -23.71 -7.83
C GLY A 93 53.20 -24.29 -9.08
N SER A 94 53.47 -23.70 -10.25
CA SER A 94 52.70 -24.00 -11.46
C SER A 94 53.07 -25.31 -12.16
N ASP A 95 54.22 -25.89 -11.84
CA ASP A 95 54.65 -27.24 -12.22
C ASP A 95 53.86 -28.35 -11.52
N GLU A 96 53.39 -28.11 -10.29
CA GLU A 96 52.75 -29.11 -9.44
C GLU A 96 51.25 -28.83 -9.16
N PRO A 97 50.38 -28.64 -10.17
CA PRO A 97 48.95 -28.39 -9.96
C PRO A 97 48.18 -29.60 -9.39
N GLY A 98 48.78 -30.79 -9.37
CA GLY A 98 48.16 -32.07 -8.99
C GLY A 98 48.86 -32.83 -7.87
N THR A 99 49.78 -32.20 -7.13
CA THR A 99 50.47 -32.76 -5.95
C THR A 99 50.55 -31.71 -4.83
N SER A 100 51.02 -32.13 -3.65
CA SER A 100 51.29 -31.25 -2.50
C SER A 100 52.71 -30.65 -2.45
N ALA A 101 53.54 -30.85 -3.48
CA ALA A 101 54.98 -30.55 -3.41
C ALA A 101 55.34 -29.05 -3.34
N CYS A 102 54.51 -28.15 -3.88
CA CYS A 102 54.76 -26.70 -3.88
C CYS A 102 53.89 -25.95 -2.88
N TYR A 103 54.51 -25.18 -1.97
CA TYR A 103 53.81 -24.39 -0.93
C TYR A 103 52.84 -23.31 -1.48
N HIS A 104 53.13 -22.73 -2.64
CA HIS A 104 52.24 -21.78 -3.33
C HIS A 104 51.33 -22.45 -4.39
N GLY A 105 51.33 -23.79 -4.46
CA GLY A 105 50.52 -24.56 -5.40
C GLY A 105 49.02 -24.49 -5.11
N THR A 106 48.22 -24.75 -6.14
CA THR A 106 46.76 -24.74 -6.07
C THR A 106 46.17 -25.90 -6.85
N PHE A 107 45.25 -26.65 -6.25
CA PHE A 107 44.62 -27.81 -6.86
C PHE A 107 43.17 -27.50 -7.26
N TRP A 108 42.78 -27.84 -8.49
CA TRP A 108 41.43 -27.65 -9.02
C TRP A 108 40.57 -28.92 -8.88
N CYS A 109 39.72 -28.94 -7.85
CA CYS A 109 38.63 -29.91 -7.76
C CYS A 109 37.63 -29.66 -8.89
N ARG A 110 37.32 -30.68 -9.70
CA ARG A 110 36.43 -30.49 -10.86
C ARG A 110 34.95 -30.58 -10.48
N ASN A 111 34.65 -31.22 -9.36
CA ASN A 111 33.34 -31.33 -8.72
C ASN A 111 32.18 -31.60 -9.69
N ARG A 112 32.36 -32.52 -10.64
CA ARG A 112 31.38 -32.74 -11.73
C ARG A 112 29.97 -33.03 -11.19
N GLY A 113 29.03 -32.13 -11.47
CA GLY A 113 27.65 -32.21 -10.97
C GLY A 113 27.36 -31.31 -9.77
N PHE A 114 28.35 -30.55 -9.29
CA PHE A 114 28.29 -29.47 -8.32
C PHE A 114 29.17 -28.30 -8.79
N GLU A 115 29.49 -27.34 -7.92
CA GLU A 115 30.36 -26.20 -8.21
C GLU A 115 31.86 -26.60 -8.08
N PRO A 116 32.73 -26.26 -9.06
CA PRO A 116 34.17 -26.49 -8.96
C PRO A 116 34.82 -25.54 -7.96
N GLN A 117 35.88 -25.99 -7.29
CA GLN A 117 36.60 -25.21 -6.28
C GLN A 117 38.11 -25.36 -6.46
N THR A 118 38.85 -24.34 -6.01
CA THR A 118 40.31 -24.41 -5.88
C THR A 118 40.67 -24.61 -4.41
N ILE A 119 41.48 -25.62 -4.10
CA ILE A 119 42.04 -25.86 -2.76
C ILE A 119 43.54 -25.59 -2.76
N SER A 120 44.11 -25.43 -1.56
CA SER A 120 45.57 -25.38 -1.36
C SER A 120 46.21 -26.70 -1.80
N SER A 121 47.41 -26.66 -2.39
CA SER A 121 48.22 -27.87 -2.60
C SER A 121 48.46 -28.66 -1.30
N SER A 122 48.42 -28.01 -0.14
CA SER A 122 48.55 -28.69 1.16
C SER A 122 47.44 -29.69 1.49
N PHE A 123 46.32 -29.66 0.76
CA PHE A 123 45.17 -30.58 0.90
C PHE A 123 45.11 -31.55 -0.30
N VAL A 124 46.26 -32.12 -0.66
CA VAL A 124 46.41 -33.06 -1.80
C VAL A 124 47.27 -34.24 -1.36
N ASP A 125 46.66 -35.41 -1.30
CA ASP A 125 47.22 -36.64 -0.72
C ASP A 125 47.64 -36.43 0.76
N ASP A 126 46.83 -35.69 1.53
CA ASP A 126 46.98 -35.44 2.97
C ASP A 126 46.13 -36.38 3.86
N GLY A 127 45.17 -37.09 3.25
CA GLY A 127 44.26 -38.03 3.90
C GLY A 127 42.88 -37.48 4.25
N VAL A 128 42.52 -36.27 3.80
CA VAL A 128 41.22 -35.62 4.02
C VAL A 128 40.50 -35.38 2.68
N CYS A 129 39.18 -35.64 2.63
CA CYS A 129 38.37 -35.45 1.42
C CYS A 129 37.75 -34.03 1.36
N ASP A 130 38.44 -33.07 0.76
CA ASP A 130 37.99 -31.69 0.58
C ASP A 130 37.23 -31.48 -0.75
N CYS A 131 37.69 -32.06 -1.86
CA CYS A 131 36.97 -32.11 -3.13
C CYS A 131 35.73 -33.00 -2.99
N CYS A 132 34.55 -32.54 -3.44
CA CYS A 132 33.37 -33.42 -3.44
C CYS A 132 33.48 -34.55 -4.46
N ASP A 133 34.41 -34.48 -5.43
CA ASP A 133 34.65 -35.54 -6.38
C ASP A 133 35.76 -36.53 -5.99
N GLY A 134 36.46 -36.30 -4.87
CA GLY A 134 37.55 -37.15 -4.39
C GLY A 134 38.76 -37.18 -5.32
N SER A 135 39.07 -36.07 -6.01
CA SER A 135 40.21 -36.00 -6.94
C SER A 135 41.53 -35.51 -6.31
N ASP A 136 41.40 -34.85 -5.17
CA ASP A 136 42.42 -34.45 -4.18
C ASP A 136 43.18 -35.65 -3.59
N GLU A 137 42.51 -36.75 -3.31
CA GLU A 137 43.10 -37.95 -2.72
C GLU A 137 43.19 -39.11 -3.72
N LEU A 138 44.34 -39.79 -3.80
CA LEU A 138 44.51 -40.95 -4.68
C LEU A 138 43.70 -42.20 -4.28
N THR A 139 43.20 -42.27 -3.03
CA THR A 139 42.46 -43.42 -2.48
C THR A 139 41.36 -43.01 -1.49
N ASP A 140 40.36 -43.88 -1.33
CA ASP A 140 39.34 -43.88 -0.25
C ASP A 140 38.38 -42.67 -0.12
N CYS A 141 38.49 -41.62 -0.93
CA CYS A 141 37.49 -40.54 -1.00
C CYS A 141 36.32 -40.82 -1.99
N PRO A 142 35.05 -40.89 -1.52
CA PRO A 142 33.89 -41.12 -2.37
C PRO A 142 33.34 -39.83 -3.00
N ASN A 143 32.85 -39.91 -4.24
CA ASN A 143 32.22 -38.77 -4.91
C ASN A 143 30.84 -38.46 -4.31
N THR A 144 30.73 -37.29 -3.67
CA THR A 144 29.52 -36.76 -2.99
C THR A 144 28.88 -35.58 -3.74
N CYS A 145 29.43 -35.14 -4.88
CA CYS A 145 28.98 -33.91 -5.56
C CYS A 145 27.50 -33.90 -5.94
N LEU A 146 26.95 -35.03 -6.40
CA LEU A 146 25.53 -35.11 -6.79
C LEU A 146 24.59 -35.01 -5.58
N GLU A 147 25.04 -35.41 -4.40
CA GLU A 147 24.31 -35.27 -3.13
C GLU A 147 24.39 -33.82 -2.62
N LYS A 148 25.59 -33.24 -2.54
CA LYS A 148 25.79 -31.83 -2.19
C LYS A 148 24.96 -30.91 -3.10
N SER A 149 24.94 -31.16 -4.41
CA SER A 149 24.13 -30.39 -5.35
C SER A 149 22.63 -30.67 -5.26
N ALA A 150 22.20 -31.87 -4.84
CA ALA A 150 20.79 -32.14 -4.56
C ALA A 150 20.29 -31.35 -3.34
N HIS A 151 21.08 -31.31 -2.27
CA HIS A 151 20.79 -30.51 -1.08
C HIS A 151 20.71 -29.01 -1.40
N GLU A 152 21.72 -28.46 -2.09
CA GLU A 152 21.76 -27.04 -2.44
C GLU A 152 20.58 -26.63 -3.35
N ARG A 153 20.25 -27.44 -4.36
CA ARG A 153 19.06 -27.21 -5.20
C ARG A 153 17.75 -27.29 -4.41
N GLN A 154 17.70 -28.01 -3.30
CA GLN A 154 16.53 -28.04 -2.43
C GLN A 154 16.44 -26.79 -1.57
N ALA A 155 17.53 -26.37 -0.91
CA ALA A 155 17.58 -25.13 -0.16
C ALA A 155 17.21 -23.89 -1.01
N ILE A 156 17.69 -23.84 -2.27
CA ILE A 156 17.32 -22.79 -3.23
C ILE A 156 15.82 -22.82 -3.56
N ARG A 157 15.21 -24.01 -3.76
CA ARG A 157 13.75 -24.13 -4.00
C ARG A 157 12.94 -23.65 -2.81
N ASP A 158 13.33 -24.04 -1.61
CA ASP A 158 12.59 -23.67 -0.39
C ASP A 158 12.69 -22.16 -0.12
N LYS A 159 13.81 -21.52 -0.51
CA LYS A 159 13.98 -20.06 -0.52
C LYS A 159 13.17 -19.36 -1.62
N VAL A 160 13.03 -19.95 -2.82
CA VAL A 160 12.10 -19.44 -3.84
C VAL A 160 10.65 -19.52 -3.35
N ALA A 161 10.25 -20.65 -2.76
CA ALA A 161 8.91 -20.87 -2.22
C ALA A 161 8.57 -20.03 -0.97
N SER A 162 9.56 -19.46 -0.27
CA SER A 162 9.30 -18.44 0.77
C SER A 162 9.07 -17.05 0.14
N TYR A 163 9.88 -16.65 -0.86
CA TYR A 163 9.66 -15.40 -1.58
C TYR A 163 8.36 -15.37 -2.38
N GLU A 164 7.97 -16.47 -3.04
CA GLU A 164 6.68 -16.57 -3.75
C GLU A 164 5.48 -16.35 -2.82
N ARG A 165 5.53 -16.91 -1.59
CA ARG A 165 4.51 -16.66 -0.57
C ARG A 165 4.49 -15.20 -0.11
N ALA A 166 5.65 -14.59 0.14
CA ALA A 166 5.75 -13.18 0.52
C ALA A 166 5.22 -12.23 -0.57
N LEU A 167 5.52 -12.52 -1.84
CA LEU A 167 5.00 -11.78 -3.00
C LEU A 167 3.47 -11.96 -3.14
N GLY A 168 2.95 -13.16 -2.89
CA GLY A 168 1.50 -13.41 -2.85
C GLY A 168 0.78 -12.62 -1.76
N MET A 169 1.34 -12.59 -0.54
CA MET A 169 0.81 -11.77 0.57
C MET A 169 0.86 -10.27 0.25
N LYS A 170 1.96 -9.80 -0.36
CA LYS A 170 2.06 -8.41 -0.82
C LYS A 170 0.98 -8.07 -1.85
N ALA A 171 0.79 -8.92 -2.86
CA ALA A 171 -0.21 -8.70 -3.90
C ALA A 171 -1.65 -8.70 -3.35
N HIS A 172 -1.93 -9.49 -2.30
CA HIS A 172 -3.21 -9.45 -1.58
C HIS A 172 -3.42 -8.09 -0.92
N ALA A 173 -2.45 -7.62 -0.13
CA ALA A 173 -2.53 -6.34 0.57
C ALA A 173 -2.60 -5.14 -0.39
N GLU A 174 -1.90 -5.19 -1.53
CA GLU A 174 -2.01 -4.17 -2.60
C GLU A 174 -3.43 -4.17 -3.22
N GLY A 175 -4.04 -5.34 -3.39
CA GLY A 175 -5.43 -5.47 -3.86
C GLY A 175 -6.46 -4.94 -2.86
N GLU A 176 -6.30 -5.25 -1.57
CA GLU A 176 -7.15 -4.74 -0.49
C GLU A 176 -7.04 -3.22 -0.34
N ALA A 177 -5.82 -2.68 -0.39
CA ALA A 177 -5.58 -1.23 -0.35
C ALA A 177 -6.20 -0.52 -1.55
N ALA A 178 -6.10 -1.08 -2.76
CA ALA A 178 -6.74 -0.53 -3.96
C ALA A 178 -8.28 -0.55 -3.88
N ALA A 179 -8.87 -1.63 -3.36
CA ALA A 179 -10.31 -1.72 -3.14
C ALA A 179 -10.81 -0.72 -2.08
N LEU A 180 -10.06 -0.56 -0.98
CA LEU A 180 -10.33 0.42 0.06
C LEU A 180 -10.27 1.85 -0.50
N GLN A 181 -9.23 2.17 -1.29
CA GLN A 181 -9.08 3.47 -1.95
C GLN A 181 -10.24 3.78 -2.90
N GLN A 182 -10.71 2.80 -3.67
CA GLN A 182 -11.91 2.96 -4.52
C GLN A 182 -13.17 3.23 -3.68
N SER A 183 -13.34 2.55 -2.54
CA SER A 183 -14.48 2.78 -1.63
C SER A 183 -14.45 4.20 -1.03
N TRP A 184 -13.26 4.72 -0.72
CA TRP A 184 -13.08 6.09 -0.24
C TRP A 184 -13.36 7.13 -1.34
N GLN A 185 -12.95 6.88 -2.58
CA GLN A 185 -13.27 7.75 -3.72
C GLN A 185 -14.78 7.80 -3.98
N GLN A 186 -15.47 6.67 -3.93
CA GLN A 186 -16.94 6.62 -4.05
C GLN A 186 -17.62 7.37 -2.90
N ARG A 187 -17.24 7.09 -1.65
CA ARG A 187 -17.80 7.77 -0.48
C ARG A 187 -17.55 9.28 -0.49
N HIS A 188 -16.38 9.72 -0.97
CA HIS A 188 -16.08 11.13 -1.18
C HIS A 188 -17.02 11.78 -2.21
N GLN A 189 -17.26 11.12 -3.35
CA GLN A 189 -18.20 11.62 -4.35
C GLN A 189 -19.64 11.70 -3.79
N THR A 190 -20.08 10.70 -3.04
CA THR A 190 -21.39 10.72 -2.35
C THR A 190 -21.48 11.90 -1.39
N ILE A 191 -20.52 12.05 -0.46
CA ILE A 191 -20.55 13.13 0.54
C ILE A 191 -20.55 14.52 -0.10
N TYR A 192 -19.80 14.75 -1.18
CA TYR A 192 -19.86 16.03 -1.88
C TYR A 192 -21.24 16.28 -2.51
N SER A 193 -21.86 15.27 -3.13
CA SER A 193 -23.24 15.42 -3.66
C SER A 193 -24.30 15.60 -2.56
N GLU A 194 -24.08 15.05 -1.36
CA GLU A 194 -24.92 15.28 -0.18
C GLU A 194 -24.75 16.71 0.37
N ILE A 195 -23.54 17.27 0.33
CA ILE A 195 -23.28 18.68 0.66
C ILE A 195 -23.96 19.60 -0.35
N ASP A 196 -23.71 19.41 -1.65
CA ASP A 196 -24.30 20.23 -2.74
C ASP A 196 -25.84 20.27 -2.64
N THR A 197 -26.47 19.12 -2.38
CA THR A 197 -27.92 19.02 -2.25
C THR A 197 -28.44 19.65 -0.95
N LYS A 198 -27.71 19.54 0.16
CA LYS A 198 -28.09 20.17 1.43
C LYS A 198 -27.90 21.69 1.42
N GLU A 199 -26.87 22.22 0.77
CA GLU A 199 -26.74 23.67 0.54
C GLU A 199 -27.90 24.21 -0.30
N ALA A 200 -28.32 23.48 -1.34
CA ALA A 200 -29.48 23.83 -2.15
C ALA A 200 -30.81 23.78 -1.36
N GLU A 201 -30.97 22.80 -0.48
CA GLU A 201 -32.14 22.66 0.41
C GLU A 201 -32.22 23.79 1.45
N VAL A 202 -31.10 24.10 2.13
CA VAL A 202 -31.01 25.23 3.07
C VAL A 202 -31.39 26.54 2.37
N LYS A 203 -30.84 26.80 1.19
CA LYS A 203 -31.14 28.01 0.40
C LYS A 203 -32.60 28.11 -0.03
N GLN A 204 -33.27 26.98 -0.29
CA GLN A 204 -34.72 26.96 -0.56
C GLN A 204 -35.53 27.27 0.70
N LEU A 205 -35.17 26.68 1.84
CA LEU A 205 -35.84 26.90 3.12
C LEU A 205 -35.64 28.33 3.63
N GLU A 206 -34.48 28.96 3.42
CA GLU A 206 -34.24 30.37 3.70
C GLU A 206 -35.14 31.29 2.85
N ALA A 207 -35.28 30.99 1.55
CA ALA A 207 -36.14 31.76 0.66
C ALA A 207 -37.65 31.57 0.97
N GLU A 208 -38.07 30.36 1.33
CA GLU A 208 -39.44 30.09 1.78
C GLU A 208 -39.74 30.76 3.13
N LYS A 209 -38.81 30.69 4.09
CA LYS A 209 -38.93 31.43 5.36
C LYS A 209 -39.08 32.93 5.09
N ALA A 210 -38.20 33.52 4.27
CA ALA A 210 -38.27 34.95 3.95
C ALA A 210 -39.60 35.34 3.27
N ARG A 211 -40.20 34.44 2.47
CA ARG A 211 -41.55 34.62 1.91
C ARG A 211 -42.62 34.63 3.01
N LEU A 212 -42.61 33.62 3.88
CA LEU A 212 -43.59 33.46 4.96
C LEU A 212 -43.50 34.58 6.01
N ASP A 213 -42.29 35.00 6.37
CA ASP A 213 -42.06 36.14 7.27
C ASP A 213 -42.63 37.44 6.65
N ALA A 214 -42.42 37.68 5.35
CA ALA A 214 -42.98 38.83 4.65
C ALA A 214 -44.51 38.78 4.49
N GLU A 215 -45.09 37.60 4.22
CA GLU A 215 -46.53 37.36 4.19
C GLU A 215 -47.17 37.66 5.57
N ALA A 216 -46.49 37.25 6.66
CA ALA A 216 -46.94 37.52 8.03
C ALA A 216 -46.90 39.01 8.41
N GLU A 217 -45.86 39.75 8.04
CA GLU A 217 -45.81 41.21 8.27
C GLU A 217 -46.88 41.96 7.46
N VAL A 218 -47.17 41.54 6.22
CA VAL A 218 -48.27 42.10 5.42
C VAL A 218 -49.63 41.84 6.08
N GLU A 219 -49.84 40.65 6.67
CA GLU A 219 -51.10 40.34 7.34
C GLU A 219 -51.27 41.11 8.67
N LYS A 220 -50.21 41.24 9.48
CA LYS A 220 -50.20 42.11 10.67
C LYS A 220 -50.53 43.56 10.31
N ALA A 221 -49.96 44.07 9.22
CA ALA A 221 -50.21 45.44 8.77
C ALA A 221 -51.69 45.68 8.36
N LYS A 222 -52.35 44.69 7.73
CA LYS A 222 -53.80 44.77 7.47
C LYS A 222 -54.60 44.79 8.76
N GLN A 223 -54.30 43.89 9.70
CA GLN A 223 -55.03 43.78 10.96
C GLN A 223 -54.93 45.06 11.79
N ALA A 224 -53.73 45.66 11.88
CA ALA A 224 -53.52 46.94 12.53
C ALA A 224 -54.28 48.09 11.83
N ALA A 225 -54.33 48.11 10.49
CA ALA A 225 -55.08 49.11 9.74
C ALA A 225 -56.61 48.96 9.92
N GLU A 226 -57.13 47.74 9.95
CA GLU A 226 -58.55 47.46 10.21
C GLU A 226 -58.94 47.81 11.66
N GLU A 227 -58.05 47.57 12.63
CA GLU A 227 -58.24 48.00 14.02
C GLU A 227 -58.20 49.53 14.16
N GLU A 228 -57.28 50.21 13.48
CA GLU A 228 -57.23 51.68 13.45
C GLU A 228 -58.47 52.29 12.76
N GLU A 229 -59.00 51.67 11.70
CA GLU A 229 -60.24 52.10 11.08
C GLU A 229 -61.43 51.94 12.05
N LYS A 230 -61.58 50.77 12.68
CA LYS A 230 -62.62 50.52 13.69
C LYS A 230 -62.52 51.50 14.86
N ARG A 231 -61.31 51.82 15.33
CA ARG A 231 -61.12 52.81 16.40
C ARG A 231 -61.57 54.20 15.95
N LYS A 232 -61.22 54.65 14.74
CA LYS A 232 -61.70 55.93 14.19
C LYS A 232 -63.22 55.97 13.99
N GLN A 233 -63.84 54.87 13.57
CA GLN A 233 -65.29 54.76 13.48
C GLN A 233 -65.95 54.90 14.87
N GLN A 234 -65.41 54.23 15.89
CA GLN A 234 -65.89 54.35 17.29
C GLN A 234 -65.66 55.76 17.87
N GLU A 235 -64.49 56.37 17.65
CA GLU A 235 -64.18 57.75 18.06
C GLU A 235 -65.18 58.75 17.42
N ALA A 236 -65.49 58.58 16.13
CA ALA A 236 -66.46 59.42 15.42
C ALA A 236 -67.91 59.21 15.89
N GLU A 237 -68.30 57.97 16.19
CA GLU A 237 -69.64 57.65 16.73
C GLU A 237 -69.81 58.18 18.16
N GLN A 238 -68.78 58.07 19.00
CA GLN A 238 -68.75 58.68 20.33
C GLN A 238 -68.81 60.21 20.26
N ALA A 239 -68.06 60.85 19.36
CA ALA A 239 -68.12 62.30 19.16
C ALA A 239 -69.49 62.77 18.66
N ALA A 240 -70.14 62.00 17.77
CA ALA A 240 -71.50 62.29 17.32
C ALA A 240 -72.54 62.12 18.45
N ALA A 241 -72.39 61.10 19.30
CA ALA A 241 -73.22 60.92 20.48
C ALA A 241 -73.03 62.04 21.52
N GLN A 242 -71.80 62.50 21.74
CA GLN A 242 -71.50 63.66 22.58
C GLN A 242 -72.14 64.94 22.03
N GLN A 243 -72.03 65.22 20.73
CA GLN A 243 -72.68 66.38 20.12
C GLN A 243 -74.21 66.32 20.23
N GLN A 244 -74.83 65.14 20.15
CA GLN A 244 -76.26 64.98 20.40
C GLN A 244 -76.62 65.21 21.87
N GLN A 245 -75.76 64.80 22.83
CA GLN A 245 -75.94 65.09 24.25
C GLN A 245 -75.75 66.57 24.58
N GLU A 246 -74.79 67.26 23.97
CA GLU A 246 -74.61 68.72 24.11
C GLU A 246 -75.78 69.50 23.51
N GLN A 247 -76.29 69.08 22.35
CA GLN A 247 -77.49 69.67 21.75
C GLN A 247 -78.75 69.43 22.60
N ALA A 248 -78.87 68.28 23.27
CA ALA A 248 -79.94 68.02 24.23
C ALA A 248 -79.77 68.81 25.55
N ALA A 249 -78.54 69.00 26.02
CA ALA A 249 -78.23 69.81 27.20
C ALA A 249 -78.47 71.32 26.98
N GLY A 250 -78.43 71.79 25.74
CA GLY A 250 -78.81 73.14 25.35
C GLY A 250 -80.24 73.53 25.72
N ASP A 251 -81.15 72.57 25.87
CA ASP A 251 -82.57 72.77 26.18
C ASP A 251 -82.97 72.40 27.63
N GLN A 252 -82.01 72.33 28.57
CA GLN A 252 -82.34 72.39 30.01
C GLN A 252 -81.17 72.80 30.93
N ALA A 253 -81.04 74.11 31.19
CA ALA A 253 -80.10 74.65 32.18
C ALA A 253 -80.82 75.06 33.48
N GLY A 254 -80.61 74.33 34.59
CA GLY A 254 -81.13 74.74 35.89
C GLY A 254 -80.90 73.80 37.08
N GLN A 255 -79.86 74.11 37.88
CA GLN A 255 -79.72 73.86 39.34
C GLN A 255 -79.74 72.40 39.87
N ALA A 256 -79.06 72.02 40.97
CA ALA A 256 -77.87 72.56 41.66
C ALA A 256 -77.36 71.51 42.72
N ASP A 257 -76.10 71.65 43.14
CA ASP A 257 -75.51 71.24 44.43
C ASP A 257 -75.37 69.75 44.90
N GLN A 258 -74.11 69.39 45.18
CA GLN A 258 -73.60 68.73 46.40
C GLN A 258 -73.89 67.25 46.75
N ALA A 259 -72.93 66.38 46.37
CA ALA A 259 -72.23 65.43 47.28
C ALA A 259 -70.82 65.18 46.67
N ALA A 260 -69.67 65.22 47.35
CA ALA A 260 -69.27 64.85 48.71
C ALA A 260 -69.02 63.33 48.90
N GLU A 261 -67.74 62.98 48.92
CA GLU A 261 -67.12 61.78 49.55
C GLU A 261 -67.71 60.39 49.20
N ASP A 262 -67.07 59.69 48.25
CA ASP A 262 -66.12 58.63 48.63
C ASP A 262 -65.09 58.40 47.51
N ALA A 263 -63.84 58.11 47.86
CA ALA A 263 -62.75 57.89 46.91
C ALA A 263 -61.85 56.76 47.44
N PRO A 264 -61.92 55.54 46.86
CA PRO A 264 -61.04 54.46 47.28
C PRO A 264 -59.59 54.84 46.96
N ALA A 265 -58.74 54.86 47.99
CA ALA A 265 -57.34 55.24 47.82
C ALA A 265 -56.65 54.32 46.80
N GLU A 266 -56.11 54.90 45.73
CA GLU A 266 -55.27 54.18 44.79
C GLU A 266 -54.01 53.71 45.52
N HIS A 267 -53.94 52.41 45.78
CA HIS A 267 -52.78 51.79 46.40
C HIS A 267 -51.66 51.75 45.35
N GLU A 268 -50.81 52.78 45.36
CA GLU A 268 -49.64 52.88 44.47
C GLU A 268 -48.77 51.63 44.63
N GLU A 269 -48.85 50.74 43.64
CA GLU A 269 -48.22 49.42 43.67
C GLU A 269 -46.70 49.59 43.73
N THR A 270 -46.08 49.18 44.84
CA THR A 270 -44.65 49.43 45.06
C THR A 270 -43.82 48.74 43.97
N PRO A 271 -42.63 49.26 43.61
CA PRO A 271 -41.76 48.62 42.62
C PRO A 271 -41.48 47.14 42.92
N GLU A 272 -41.36 46.79 44.20
CA GLU A 272 -41.22 45.42 44.69
C GLU A 272 -42.48 44.57 44.48
N GLU A 273 -43.68 45.07 44.77
CA GLU A 273 -44.95 44.36 44.53
C GLU A 273 -45.19 44.17 43.03
N ARG A 274 -44.96 45.21 42.24
CA ARG A 274 -45.03 45.19 40.78
C ARG A 274 -44.06 44.15 40.19
N GLY A 275 -42.84 44.11 40.72
CA GLY A 275 -41.82 43.09 40.37
C GLY A 275 -42.26 41.67 40.73
N ARG A 276 -42.79 41.46 41.94
CA ARG A 276 -43.29 40.15 42.40
C ARG A 276 -44.46 39.65 41.55
N ARG A 277 -45.40 40.54 41.17
CA ARG A 277 -46.53 40.22 40.29
C ARG A 277 -46.09 39.85 38.88
N ILE A 278 -45.04 40.49 38.35
CA ILE A 278 -44.48 40.13 37.04
C ILE A 278 -43.76 38.78 37.14
N ALA A 279 -42.98 38.52 38.19
CA ALA A 279 -42.28 37.24 38.38
C ALA A 279 -43.27 36.06 38.50
N SER A 280 -44.34 36.19 39.30
CA SER A 280 -45.31 35.10 39.52
C SER A 280 -46.15 34.71 38.30
N GLN A 281 -46.14 35.52 37.23
CA GLN A 281 -46.72 35.12 35.93
C GLN A 281 -45.85 34.14 35.14
N TRP A 282 -44.56 34.03 35.47
CA TRP A 282 -43.58 33.22 34.72
C TRP A 282 -42.90 32.12 35.55
N THR A 283 -42.90 32.21 36.88
CA THR A 283 -42.37 31.16 37.78
C THR A 283 -43.31 30.86 38.95
N HIS A 284 -43.44 29.58 39.32
CA HIS A 284 -44.23 29.08 40.46
C HIS A 284 -43.34 28.56 41.60
N ASP A 285 -42.17 29.18 41.80
CA ASP A 285 -41.19 28.80 42.83
C ASP A 285 -40.62 30.06 43.52
N PRO A 286 -40.75 30.20 44.86
CA PRO A 286 -40.38 31.43 45.57
C PRO A 286 -38.90 31.55 45.97
N GLU A 287 -38.05 30.52 45.84
CA GLU A 287 -36.68 30.54 46.40
C GLU A 287 -35.56 30.88 45.38
N SER A 288 -35.88 31.05 44.09
CA SER A 288 -34.87 31.27 43.02
C SER A 288 -34.26 32.69 42.94
N ALA A 289 -34.32 33.48 44.01
CA ALA A 289 -33.69 34.81 44.10
C ALA A 289 -32.32 34.72 44.79
N GLY A 290 -31.24 34.71 44.01
CA GLY A 290 -29.88 34.47 44.52
C GLY A 290 -29.34 35.52 45.51
N VAL A 291 -28.51 35.05 46.44
CA VAL A 291 -27.86 35.89 47.47
C VAL A 291 -26.71 36.75 46.91
N PRO A 292 -26.47 37.96 47.46
CA PRO A 292 -25.37 38.83 47.06
C PRO A 292 -24.01 38.34 47.58
N ALA A 293 -22.93 38.76 46.93
CA ALA A 293 -21.57 38.28 47.23
C ALA A 293 -20.83 39.12 48.28
N SER A 294 -20.58 38.52 49.45
CA SER A 294 -19.42 38.80 50.30
C SER A 294 -19.02 37.55 51.10
N ASP A 295 -17.77 37.53 51.58
CA ASP A 295 -17.26 36.73 52.69
C ASP A 295 -17.21 35.19 52.56
N VAL A 296 -16.11 34.67 51.97
CA VAL A 296 -15.52 33.37 52.32
C VAL A 296 -14.00 33.51 52.38
N GLU A 297 -13.37 33.17 53.52
CA GLU A 297 -11.91 33.11 53.73
C GLU A 297 -11.44 31.67 54.02
N GLY A 298 -10.26 31.27 53.50
CA GLY A 298 -9.58 29.98 53.78
C GLY A 298 -10.25 28.73 53.18
N GLU A 299 -9.62 27.57 52.96
CA GLU A 299 -8.24 27.01 53.06
C GLU A 299 -8.18 25.84 52.02
N GLU A 300 -7.11 25.33 51.40
CA GLU A 300 -5.64 25.51 51.32
C GLU A 300 -5.19 24.96 49.92
N PRO A 301 -3.94 25.10 49.43
CA PRO A 301 -3.60 24.93 48.00
C PRO A 301 -3.38 23.47 47.53
N VAL A 302 -3.68 23.21 46.25
CA VAL A 302 -3.41 21.92 45.57
C VAL A 302 -2.93 22.14 44.13
N GLY A 303 -1.80 21.51 43.77
CA GLY A 303 -1.44 21.19 42.37
C GLY A 303 -0.81 22.33 41.54
N GLU A 304 0.51 22.52 41.69
CA GLU A 304 1.31 23.24 40.68
C GLU A 304 1.39 22.41 39.39
N TYR A 305 1.17 23.05 38.23
CA TYR A 305 1.04 22.36 36.94
C TYR A 305 2.32 22.51 36.11
N GLN A 306 3.24 21.56 36.25
CA GLN A 306 4.49 21.52 35.47
C GLN A 306 4.25 20.94 34.06
N PRO A 307 4.74 21.59 32.99
CA PRO A 307 4.79 21.01 31.65
C PRO A 307 6.11 20.25 31.43
N GLU A 308 6.01 18.93 31.32
CA GLU A 308 7.07 17.99 30.94
C GLU A 308 6.53 17.13 29.76
N ASP A 309 7.28 16.78 28.71
CA ASP A 309 8.67 17.14 28.39
C ASP A 309 8.90 17.19 26.85
N GLU A 310 10.04 17.73 26.42
CA GLU A 310 10.36 17.95 25.00
C GLU A 310 10.80 16.67 24.26
N ILE A 311 10.17 16.33 23.12
CA ILE A 311 10.54 15.13 22.34
C ILE A 311 11.86 15.37 21.61
N GLN A 312 12.97 14.94 22.22
CA GLN A 312 14.28 14.93 21.60
C GLN A 312 14.38 13.80 20.55
N HIS A 313 14.71 14.17 19.32
CA HIS A 313 15.24 13.24 18.33
C HIS A 313 16.71 12.98 18.65
N ASP A 314 17.05 11.73 18.98
CA ASP A 314 18.44 11.29 19.15
C ASP A 314 18.80 10.30 18.03
N GLU A 315 19.79 10.64 17.22
CA GLU A 315 20.31 9.77 16.17
C GLU A 315 21.46 8.91 16.73
N HIS A 316 21.17 7.65 17.05
CA HIS A 316 22.22 6.63 17.26
C HIS A 316 22.13 5.53 16.20
N ILE A 317 23.13 5.51 15.33
CA ILE A 317 23.43 4.40 14.44
C ILE A 317 24.49 3.54 15.14
N ASP A 318 24.10 2.38 15.64
CA ASP A 318 25.02 1.33 16.09
C ASP A 318 24.72 0.01 15.34
N ASP A 319 25.78 -0.59 14.78
CA ASP A 319 25.70 -1.71 13.83
C ASP A 319 25.89 -3.06 14.53
N HIS A 320 24.78 -3.66 15.00
CA HIS A 320 24.81 -5.00 15.61
C HIS A 320 23.67 -5.93 15.20
N HIS A 321 24.03 -6.89 14.33
CA HIS A 321 23.52 -8.27 14.28
C HIS A 321 21.99 -8.48 14.26
N VAL A 322 21.41 -8.55 13.06
CA VAL A 322 20.04 -9.03 12.85
C VAL A 322 19.89 -10.49 13.30
N HIS A 323 19.02 -10.72 14.28
CA HIS A 323 18.37 -12.02 14.51
C HIS A 323 16.97 -11.98 13.88
N ASP A 324 16.67 -12.97 13.03
CA ASP A 324 15.44 -13.07 12.23
C ASP A 324 14.21 -13.44 13.08
N HIS A 325 13.73 -12.48 13.89
CA HIS A 325 12.44 -12.58 14.59
C HIS A 325 11.28 -12.11 13.71
N TYR A 326 10.80 -13.01 12.83
CA TYR A 326 9.58 -12.79 12.06
C TYR A 326 8.37 -12.61 12.99
N PRO A 327 7.62 -11.50 12.92
CA PRO A 327 6.43 -11.29 13.75
C PRO A 327 5.27 -12.20 13.28
N THR A 328 4.84 -13.11 14.13
CA THR A 328 3.68 -13.98 13.87
C THR A 328 2.37 -13.19 14.03
N TRP A 329 1.87 -12.61 12.95
CA TRP A 329 0.58 -11.91 12.97
C TRP A 329 -0.59 -12.92 13.00
N THR A 330 -1.40 -12.86 14.07
CA THR A 330 -2.64 -13.62 14.21
C THR A 330 -3.83 -12.81 13.70
N PRO A 331 -4.67 -13.35 12.80
CA PRO A 331 -5.87 -12.64 12.34
C PRO A 331 -6.91 -12.50 13.46
N PRO A 332 -7.76 -11.46 13.41
CA PRO A 332 -8.87 -11.31 14.35
C PRO A 332 -9.94 -12.41 14.16
N PRO A 333 -10.74 -12.72 15.21
CA PRO A 333 -11.84 -13.68 15.13
C PRO A 333 -13.00 -13.21 14.24
N PRO A 334 -13.85 -14.15 13.76
CA PRO A 334 -14.97 -13.87 12.85
C PRO A 334 -16.21 -13.25 13.52
#